data_AF-A0A090L1L6-F1
#
_entry.id   AF-A0A090L1L6-F1
#
_cell.length_a   1.000
_cell.length_b   1.000
_cell.length_c   1.000
_cell.angle_alpha   90.00
_cell.angle_beta   90.00
_cell.angle_gamma   90.00
#
_symmetry.space_group_name_H-M   'P 1'
#
loop_
_entity.id
_entity.type
_entity.pdbx_description
1 polymer ?
#
loop_
_entity_poly.entity_id
_entity_poly.type
_entity_poly.pdbx_seq_one_letter_code
_entity_poly.pdbx_strand_id
1 'polypeptide(L)'
;MWKMPEENSFTSAHWENQPEFEVTPHSNINSWIESLELRLILDNINEPEKDSLLLTILKLKVGPQAREILKGAQVSTYCQATKVLKRLYGNKLSVETAIKRLSMTKIDYSSDRFGNLLRNIGKLIAATVPDLSPSMKLEVISQRLLTVLSGNAQRRLLDRLGFYKSLGEIYVDLEFHNKFKNESNTHKRPSSFKSKNFSSRSDIRCHHCNFPSHKKAQCRRFLAGLPKKDYTIKKKSIKSEQTFDFMNVNNS
;
A
#
# COMPACT_ATOMS: atom_id res chain seq x y z
N MET A 1 32.54 5.74 64.25
CA MET A 1 31.93 4.71 63.37
C MET A 1 30.59 5.27 62.90
N TRP A 2 30.58 5.94 61.75
CA TRP A 2 29.36 6.52 61.19
C TRP A 2 28.74 5.47 60.26
N LYS A 3 27.55 4.97 60.61
CA LYS A 3 26.73 4.20 59.67
C LYS A 3 26.21 5.18 58.63
N MET A 4 26.58 4.97 57.37
CA MET A 4 25.93 5.68 56.26
C MET A 4 24.47 5.25 56.18
N PRO A 5 23.53 6.15 55.87
CA PRO A 5 22.15 5.77 55.60
C PRO A 5 22.12 4.91 54.34
N GLU A 6 21.37 3.80 54.38
CA GLU A 6 20.98 3.08 53.17
C GLU A 6 20.21 4.05 52.27
N GLU A 7 20.82 4.44 51.16
CA GLU A 7 20.11 5.12 50.08
C GLU A 7 19.06 4.17 49.52
N ASN A 8 17.85 4.24 50.06
CA ASN A 8 16.64 3.83 49.36
C ASN A 8 16.50 4.73 48.12
N SER A 9 17.25 4.39 47.07
CA SER A 9 17.01 4.95 45.75
C SER A 9 15.64 4.46 45.30
N PHE A 10 14.65 5.34 45.40
CA PHE A 10 13.39 5.20 44.68
C PHE A 10 13.69 5.34 43.19
N THR A 11 14.27 4.32 42.58
CA THR A 11 14.34 4.18 41.12
C THR A 11 12.93 3.85 40.64
N SER A 12 12.16 4.89 40.32
CA SER A 12 10.89 4.75 39.60
C SER A 12 11.12 3.86 38.39
N ALA A 13 10.53 2.67 38.36
CA ALA A 13 10.70 1.72 37.28
C ALA A 13 10.16 2.32 35.97
N HIS A 14 11.03 2.51 34.97
CA HIS A 14 10.70 3.18 33.72
C HIS A 14 9.57 2.48 32.96
N TRP A 15 9.47 1.14 33.06
CA TRP A 15 8.41 0.35 32.45
C TRP A 15 7.02 0.67 33.02
N GLU A 16 6.90 1.13 34.26
CA GLU A 16 5.60 1.51 34.84
C GLU A 16 5.00 2.71 34.12
N ASN A 17 5.85 3.62 33.63
CA ASN A 17 5.47 4.77 32.82
C ASN A 17 5.15 4.42 31.35
N GLN A 18 5.24 3.14 30.94
CA GLN A 18 4.75 2.72 29.63
C GLN A 18 3.22 2.87 29.60
N PRO A 19 2.66 3.61 28.63
CA PRO A 19 1.21 3.67 28.44
C PRO A 19 0.67 2.29 28.04
N GLU A 20 -0.53 1.96 28.48
CA GLU A 20 -1.19 0.74 28.03
C GLU A 20 -1.38 0.73 26.50
N PHE A 21 -1.27 -0.45 25.89
CA PHE A 21 -1.55 -0.60 24.48
C PHE A 21 -3.06 -0.61 24.26
N GLU A 22 -3.55 0.46 23.63
CA GLU A 22 -4.91 0.53 23.15
C GLU A 22 -4.98 0.18 21.66
N VAL A 23 -5.85 -0.77 21.33
CA VAL A 23 -6.12 -1.15 19.94
C VAL A 23 -6.95 -0.03 19.29
N THR A 24 -6.27 0.89 18.61
CA THR A 24 -6.92 1.96 17.84
C THR A 24 -6.61 1.83 16.35
N PRO A 25 -7.38 2.46 15.45
CA PRO A 25 -7.11 2.40 14.00
C PRO A 25 -5.73 2.94 13.57
N HIS A 26 -5.01 3.60 14.48
CA HIS A 26 -3.68 4.17 14.25
C HIS A 26 -2.62 3.59 15.19
N SER A 27 -2.99 2.64 16.07
CA SER A 27 -2.04 2.03 17.01
C SER A 27 -1.07 1.11 16.26
N ASN A 28 0.23 1.29 16.50
CA ASN A 28 1.27 0.43 15.99
C ASN A 28 1.90 -0.35 17.15
N ILE A 29 1.54 -1.64 17.25
CA ILE A 29 2.07 -2.52 18.32
C ILE A 29 3.58 -2.70 18.20
N ASN A 30 4.17 -2.61 16.99
CA ASN A 30 5.61 -2.82 16.82
C ASN A 30 6.40 -1.70 17.50
N SER A 31 6.06 -0.44 17.20
CA SER A 31 6.69 0.71 17.85
C SER A 31 6.39 0.77 19.35
N TRP A 32 5.21 0.30 19.76
CA TRP A 32 4.84 0.24 21.17
C TRP A 32 5.67 -0.82 21.92
N ILE A 33 5.85 -2.02 21.35
CA ILE A 33 6.70 -3.09 21.91
C ILE A 33 8.15 -2.62 21.98
N GLU A 34 8.68 -2.00 20.91
CA GLU A 34 10.05 -1.44 20.91
C GLU A 34 10.23 -0.41 22.04
N SER A 35 9.23 0.45 22.24
CA SER A 35 9.25 1.44 23.33
C SER A 35 9.19 0.80 24.72
N LEU A 36 8.49 -0.32 24.88
CA LEU A 36 8.47 -1.09 26.12
C LEU A 36 9.82 -1.79 26.36
N GLU A 37 10.40 -2.40 25.33
CA GLU A 37 11.70 -3.08 25.40
C GLU A 37 12.82 -2.12 25.79
N LEU A 38 12.83 -0.89 25.25
CA LEU A 38 13.79 0.14 25.64
C LEU A 38 13.68 0.52 27.13
N ARG A 39 12.46 0.62 27.67
CA ARG A 39 12.26 0.90 29.11
C ARG A 39 12.72 -0.26 29.98
N LEU A 40 12.43 -1.50 29.56
CA LEU A 40 12.89 -2.70 30.26
C LEU A 40 14.42 -2.82 30.28
N ILE A 41 15.09 -2.33 29.22
CA ILE A 41 16.56 -2.22 29.19
C ILE A 41 17.04 -1.18 30.21
N LEU A 42 16.41 0.00 30.29
CA LEU A 42 16.76 1.02 31.30
C LEU A 42 16.61 0.49 32.73
N ASP A 43 15.62 -0.39 32.96
CA ASP A 43 15.37 -1.02 34.25
C ASP A 43 16.22 -2.29 34.52
N ASN A 44 17.10 -2.70 33.58
CA ASN A 44 17.87 -3.95 33.66
C ASN A 44 17.02 -5.24 33.85
N ILE A 45 15.87 -5.32 33.15
CA ILE A 45 14.91 -6.45 33.22
C ILE A 45 14.96 -7.31 31.94
N ASN A 46 15.86 -7.03 31.01
CA ASN A 46 15.93 -7.69 29.70
C ASN A 46 16.65 -9.06 29.66
N GLU A 47 17.03 -9.61 30.81
CA GLU A 47 17.73 -10.89 30.91
C GLU A 47 16.81 -12.08 30.59
N PRO A 48 17.33 -13.14 29.93
CA PRO A 48 16.53 -14.31 29.54
C PRO A 48 15.95 -15.07 30.75
N GLU A 49 16.60 -15.01 31.90
CA GLU A 49 16.15 -15.61 33.16
C GLU A 49 14.88 -14.94 33.71
N LYS A 50 14.60 -13.70 33.27
CA LYS A 50 13.44 -12.90 33.67
C LYS A 50 12.26 -13.02 32.69
N ASP A 51 12.23 -14.02 31.81
CA ASP A 51 11.17 -14.17 30.78
C ASP A 51 9.74 -14.20 31.36
N SER A 52 9.55 -14.83 32.53
CA SER A 52 8.25 -14.84 33.23
C SER A 52 7.83 -13.44 33.70
N LEU A 53 8.79 -12.64 34.19
CA LEU A 53 8.57 -11.26 34.60
C LEU A 53 8.27 -10.38 33.39
N LEU A 54 9.05 -10.51 32.31
CA LEU A 54 8.82 -9.83 31.03
C LEU A 54 7.44 -10.12 30.47
N LEU A 55 7.01 -11.38 30.46
CA LEU A 55 5.68 -11.79 30.03
C LEU A 55 4.58 -11.19 30.91
N THR A 56 4.81 -11.12 32.22
CA THR A 56 3.86 -10.52 33.17
C THR A 56 3.70 -9.03 32.91
N ILE A 57 4.81 -8.29 32.76
CA ILE A 57 4.81 -6.86 32.42
C ILE A 57 4.08 -6.62 31.10
N LEU A 58 4.37 -7.42 30.07
CA LEU A 58 3.67 -7.35 28.79
C LEU A 58 2.16 -7.54 28.97
N LYS A 59 1.72 -8.59 29.68
CA LYS A 59 0.30 -8.87 29.93
C LYS A 59 -0.40 -7.74 30.69
N LEU A 60 0.30 -7.10 31.62
CA LEU A 60 -0.22 -5.93 32.34
C LEU A 60 -0.44 -4.75 31.38
N LYS A 61 0.49 -4.52 30.46
CA LYS A 61 0.51 -3.34 29.60
C LYS A 61 -0.26 -3.47 28.28
N VAL A 62 -0.55 -4.67 27.78
CA VAL A 62 -1.20 -4.85 26.45
C VAL A 62 -2.72 -4.64 26.42
N GLY A 63 -3.33 -4.25 27.55
CA GLY A 63 -4.78 -4.08 27.68
C GLY A 63 -5.58 -5.40 27.71
N PRO A 64 -6.87 -5.36 28.06
CA PRO A 64 -7.68 -6.55 28.32
C PRO A 64 -7.92 -7.41 27.07
N GLN A 65 -8.17 -6.80 25.91
CA GLN A 65 -8.44 -7.54 24.67
C GLN A 65 -7.23 -8.38 24.21
N ALA A 66 -6.04 -7.80 24.24
CA ALA A 66 -4.83 -8.52 23.88
C ALA A 66 -4.46 -9.59 24.92
N ARG A 67 -4.76 -9.36 26.20
CA ARG A 67 -4.55 -10.34 27.27
C ARG A 67 -5.37 -11.61 27.07
N GLU A 68 -6.64 -11.48 26.70
CA GLU A 68 -7.51 -12.65 26.40
C GLU A 68 -7.00 -13.45 25.18
N ILE A 69 -6.52 -12.77 24.15
CA ILE A 69 -5.89 -13.42 22.98
C ILE A 69 -4.66 -14.23 23.39
N LEU A 70 -3.79 -13.66 24.23
CA LEU A 70 -2.62 -14.36 24.75
C LEU A 70 -3.04 -15.58 25.59
N LYS A 71 -4.09 -15.44 26.40
CA LYS A 71 -4.63 -16.56 27.19
C LYS A 71 -5.14 -17.70 26.28
N GLY A 72 -5.90 -17.36 25.23
CA GLY A 72 -6.41 -18.34 24.26
C GLY A 72 -5.31 -19.00 23.43
N ALA A 73 -4.23 -18.28 23.13
CA ALA A 73 -3.07 -18.80 22.40
C ALA A 73 -2.09 -19.63 23.27
N GLN A 74 -2.41 -19.83 24.57
CA GLN A 74 -1.61 -20.60 25.53
C GLN A 74 -0.12 -20.22 25.56
N VAL A 75 0.16 -18.91 25.49
CA VAL A 75 1.54 -18.43 25.38
C VAL A 75 2.26 -18.45 26.72
N SER A 76 3.44 -19.09 26.76
CA SER A 76 4.23 -19.29 27.97
C SER A 76 5.48 -18.40 28.06
N THR A 77 5.90 -17.77 26.96
CA THR A 77 7.11 -16.92 26.94
C THR A 77 6.87 -15.53 26.37
N TYR A 78 7.71 -14.57 26.75
CA TYR A 78 7.64 -13.19 26.24
C TYR A 78 7.83 -13.15 24.71
N CYS A 79 8.81 -13.90 24.20
CA CYS A 79 9.10 -13.98 22.76
C CYS A 79 7.90 -14.53 21.95
N GLN A 80 7.23 -15.56 22.45
CA GLN A 80 6.03 -16.08 21.78
C GLN A 80 4.88 -15.07 21.84
N ALA A 81 4.68 -14.41 22.98
CA ALA A 81 3.61 -13.43 23.16
C ALA A 81 3.77 -12.22 22.24
N THR A 82 4.98 -11.65 22.16
CA THR A 82 5.28 -10.56 21.22
C THR A 82 5.07 -10.98 19.78
N LYS A 83 5.47 -12.20 19.37
CA LYS A 83 5.19 -12.72 18.02
C LYS A 83 3.70 -12.80 17.71
N VAL A 84 2.87 -13.25 18.65
CA VAL A 84 1.41 -13.31 18.48
C VAL A 84 0.83 -11.90 18.32
N LEU A 85 1.23 -10.97 19.18
CA LEU A 85 0.76 -9.58 19.14
C LEU A 85 1.19 -8.86 17.86
N LYS A 86 2.46 -9.00 17.46
CA LYS A 86 2.98 -8.43 16.20
C LYS A 86 2.26 -9.01 14.98
N ARG A 87 1.88 -10.29 15.01
CA ARG A 87 1.07 -10.89 13.93
C ARG A 87 -0.34 -10.30 13.85
N LEU A 88 -0.99 -10.11 14.99
CA LEU A 88 -2.40 -9.68 15.05
C LEU A 88 -2.60 -8.17 14.92
N TYR A 89 -1.64 -7.40 15.42
CA TYR A 89 -1.72 -5.94 15.51
C TYR A 89 -0.60 -5.21 14.75
N GLY A 90 0.50 -5.90 14.39
CA GLY A 90 1.66 -5.28 13.72
C GLY A 90 1.39 -4.82 12.29
N ASN A 91 0.31 -5.30 11.68
CA ASN A 91 -0.07 -5.01 10.30
C ASN A 91 -1.49 -4.45 10.15
N LYS A 92 -2.14 -3.90 11.19
CA LYS A 92 -3.51 -3.40 11.06
C LYS A 92 -3.60 -1.99 10.46
N LEU A 93 -3.12 -1.84 9.23
CA LEU A 93 -4.05 -1.50 8.16
C LEU A 93 -4.51 -2.86 7.64
N SER A 94 -5.67 -3.39 8.09
CA SER A 94 -6.14 -4.66 7.55
C SER A 94 -6.10 -4.57 6.03
N VAL A 95 -5.73 -5.64 5.32
CA VAL A 95 -5.66 -5.61 3.85
C VAL A 95 -6.94 -5.00 3.26
N GLU A 96 -8.09 -5.32 3.88
CA GLU A 96 -9.39 -4.71 3.60
C GLU A 96 -9.45 -3.19 3.83
N THR A 97 -8.90 -2.68 4.93
CA THR A 97 -8.79 -1.24 5.22
C THR A 97 -7.85 -0.55 4.25
N ALA A 98 -6.73 -1.18 3.87
CA ALA A 98 -5.81 -0.65 2.88
C ALA A 98 -6.47 -0.58 1.50
N ILE A 99 -7.18 -1.63 1.09
CA ILE A 99 -7.98 -1.67 -0.14
C ILE A 99 -9.08 -0.58 -0.10
N LYS A 100 -9.83 -0.48 1.00
CA LYS A 100 -10.89 0.53 1.18
C LYS A 100 -10.32 1.94 1.08
N ARG A 101 -9.25 2.25 1.81
CA ARG A 101 -8.59 3.57 1.74
C ARG A 101 -8.05 3.86 0.35
N LEU A 102 -7.41 2.90 -0.31
CA LEU A 102 -6.91 3.05 -1.68
C LEU A 102 -8.05 3.35 -2.65
N SER A 103 -9.18 2.65 -2.55
CA SER A 103 -10.36 2.86 -3.41
C SER A 103 -11.03 4.23 -3.21
N MET A 104 -10.93 4.79 -2.00
CA MET A 104 -11.50 6.10 -1.66
C MET A 104 -10.51 7.26 -1.89
N THR A 105 -9.25 6.97 -2.20
CA THR A 105 -8.22 8.01 -2.35
C THR A 105 -8.48 8.83 -3.61
N LYS A 106 -8.75 10.13 -3.42
CA LYS A 106 -8.79 11.10 -4.51
C LYS A 106 -7.40 11.70 -4.68
N ILE A 107 -6.88 11.66 -5.91
CA ILE A 107 -5.56 12.19 -6.20
C ILE A 107 -5.65 13.69 -6.37
N ASP A 108 -5.05 14.40 -5.42
CA ASP A 108 -4.81 15.83 -5.55
C ASP A 108 -3.47 16.06 -6.25
N TYR A 109 -3.54 16.71 -7.42
CA TYR A 109 -2.38 17.06 -8.22
C TYR A 109 -1.83 18.45 -7.89
N SER A 110 -2.27 19.09 -6.80
CA SER A 110 -1.66 20.34 -6.32
C SER A 110 -0.17 20.12 -5.99
N SER A 111 0.67 21.12 -6.28
CA SER A 111 2.14 21.00 -6.18
C SER A 111 2.62 20.73 -4.75
N ASP A 112 1.88 21.21 -3.75
CA ASP A 112 2.17 21.12 -2.31
C ASP A 112 1.78 19.77 -1.70
N ARG A 113 0.78 19.07 -2.25
CA ARG A 113 0.24 17.83 -1.65
C ARG A 113 0.56 16.57 -2.43
N PHE A 114 0.81 16.67 -3.73
CA PHE A 114 0.93 15.51 -4.61
C PHE A 114 2.03 14.54 -4.18
N GLY A 115 3.23 15.01 -3.81
CA GLY A 115 4.33 14.14 -3.41
C GLY A 115 4.04 13.31 -2.17
N ASN A 116 3.50 13.93 -1.13
CA ASN A 116 3.13 13.24 0.11
C ASN A 116 1.98 12.25 -0.11
N LEU A 117 1.01 12.63 -0.94
CA LEU A 117 -0.08 11.75 -1.33
C LEU A 117 0.43 10.52 -2.10
N LEU A 118 1.35 10.72 -3.05
CA LEU A 118 1.95 9.65 -3.84
C LEU A 118 2.71 8.64 -2.97
N ARG A 119 3.50 9.14 -2.01
CA ARG A 119 4.18 8.30 -1.00
C ARG A 119 3.17 7.49 -0.17
N ASN A 120 2.07 8.11 0.25
CA ASN A 120 1.02 7.44 1.02
C ASN A 120 0.27 6.38 0.21
N ILE A 121 -0.02 6.63 -1.07
CA ILE A 121 -0.59 5.64 -1.99
C ILE A 121 0.34 4.44 -2.13
N GLY A 122 1.65 4.68 -2.30
CA GLY A 122 2.64 3.61 -2.36
C GLY A 122 2.67 2.74 -1.09
N LYS A 123 2.55 3.36 0.10
CA LYS A 123 2.41 2.64 1.37
C LYS A 123 1.12 1.81 1.44
N LEU A 124 -0.01 2.37 1.00
CA LEU A 124 -1.29 1.66 0.96
C LEU A 124 -1.22 0.45 0.01
N ILE A 125 -0.64 0.61 -1.18
CA ILE A 125 -0.45 -0.50 -2.14
C ILE A 125 0.41 -1.60 -1.51
N ALA A 126 1.53 -1.24 -0.87
CA ALA A 126 2.37 -2.22 -0.19
C ALA A 126 1.59 -2.98 0.90
N ALA A 127 0.69 -2.31 1.62
CA ALA A 127 -0.15 -2.92 2.65
C ALA A 127 -1.28 -3.82 2.08
N THR A 128 -1.62 -3.72 0.78
CA THR A 128 -2.61 -4.61 0.15
C THR A 128 -2.08 -6.00 -0.19
N VAL A 129 -0.76 -6.19 -0.21
CA VAL A 129 -0.11 -7.46 -0.55
C VAL A 129 0.83 -7.85 0.60
N PRO A 130 0.35 -8.64 1.57
CA PRO A 130 1.23 -9.17 2.62
C PRO A 130 2.34 -10.03 1.98
N ASP A 131 3.52 -10.02 2.60
CA ASP A 131 4.71 -10.80 2.16
C ASP A 131 5.30 -10.41 0.79
N LEU A 132 5.02 -9.19 0.32
CA LEU A 132 5.64 -8.65 -0.88
C LEU A 132 7.17 -8.59 -0.73
N SER A 133 7.88 -9.39 -1.52
CA SER A 133 9.34 -9.43 -1.48
C SER A 133 9.95 -8.05 -1.82
N PRO A 134 11.10 -7.69 -1.22
CA PRO A 134 11.76 -6.41 -1.52
C PRO A 134 12.07 -6.24 -3.02
N SER A 135 12.41 -7.34 -3.71
CA SER A 135 12.72 -7.34 -5.14
C SER A 135 11.49 -7.05 -6.02
N MET A 136 10.30 -7.49 -5.62
CA MET A 136 9.05 -7.28 -6.36
C MET A 136 8.37 -5.96 -6.03
N LYS A 137 8.77 -5.31 -4.93
CA LYS A 137 8.10 -4.12 -4.39
C LYS A 137 8.03 -2.96 -5.38
N LEU A 138 9.13 -2.73 -6.11
CA LEU A 138 9.20 -1.69 -7.14
C LEU A 138 8.21 -1.95 -8.28
N GLU A 139 8.20 -3.17 -8.82
CA GLU A 139 7.34 -3.55 -9.93
C GLU A 139 5.86 -3.49 -9.54
N VAL A 140 5.49 -4.12 -8.43
CA VAL A 140 4.08 -4.17 -8.00
C VAL A 140 3.53 -2.77 -7.73
N ILE A 141 4.28 -1.94 -7.02
CA ILE A 141 3.82 -0.58 -6.69
C ILE A 141 3.79 0.29 -7.94
N SER A 142 4.80 0.22 -8.82
CA SER A 142 4.80 1.02 -10.06
C SER A 142 3.63 0.67 -10.99
N GLN A 143 3.33 -0.63 -11.15
CA GLN A 143 2.17 -1.10 -11.92
C GLN A 143 0.84 -0.65 -11.31
N ARG A 144 0.71 -0.70 -9.98
CA ARG A 144 -0.50 -0.22 -9.30
C ARG A 144 -0.63 1.30 -9.35
N LEU A 145 0.46 2.04 -9.25
CA LEU A 145 0.45 3.49 -9.45
C LEU A 145 -0.02 3.87 -10.85
N LEU A 146 0.30 3.09 -11.90
CA LEU A 146 -0.25 3.30 -13.25
C LEU A 146 -1.77 3.16 -13.33
N THR A 147 -2.39 2.39 -12.42
CA THR A 147 -3.85 2.25 -12.38
C THR A 147 -4.53 3.34 -11.55
N VAL A 148 -3.81 3.91 -10.59
CA VAL A 148 -4.33 4.92 -9.66
C VAL A 148 -4.15 6.33 -10.25
N LEU A 149 -2.95 6.62 -10.76
CA LEU A 149 -2.63 7.91 -11.39
C LEU A 149 -3.33 8.06 -12.74
N SER A 150 -3.67 9.30 -13.08
CA SER A 150 -4.24 9.71 -14.37
C SER A 150 -3.41 10.83 -15.01
N GLY A 151 -3.63 11.06 -16.31
CA GLY A 151 -3.09 12.20 -17.04
C GLY A 151 -1.55 12.17 -17.17
N ASN A 152 -0.91 13.32 -16.95
CA ASN A 152 0.52 13.49 -17.24
C ASN A 152 1.42 12.71 -16.28
N ALA A 153 1.04 12.58 -15.00
CA ALA A 153 1.79 11.78 -14.05
C ALA A 153 1.80 10.29 -14.45
N GLN A 154 0.63 9.78 -14.87
CA GLN A 154 0.51 8.42 -15.38
C GLN A 154 1.34 8.22 -16.66
N ARG A 155 1.27 9.18 -17.60
CA ARG A 155 2.06 9.13 -18.85
C ARG A 155 3.57 9.12 -18.56
N ARG A 156 4.03 10.03 -17.69
CA ARG A 156 5.43 10.12 -17.27
C ARG A 156 5.92 8.80 -16.67
N LEU A 157 5.14 8.22 -15.76
CA LEU A 157 5.45 6.92 -15.17
C LEU A 157 5.54 5.82 -16.23
N LEU A 158 4.59 5.77 -17.17
CA LEU A 158 4.55 4.76 -18.23
C LEU A 158 5.74 4.88 -19.20
N ASP A 159 6.18 6.10 -19.49
CA ASP A 159 7.31 6.34 -20.39
C ASP A 159 8.65 6.00 -19.74
N ARG A 160 8.75 6.13 -18.41
CA ARG A 160 9.99 5.92 -17.67
C ARG A 160 10.06 4.62 -16.87
N LEU A 161 9.03 3.77 -16.95
CA LEU A 161 8.86 2.60 -16.07
C LEU A 161 10.10 1.69 -16.00
N GLY A 162 10.79 1.46 -17.13
CA GLY A 162 11.98 0.61 -17.19
C GLY A 162 13.29 1.26 -16.74
N PHE A 163 13.28 2.55 -16.40
CA PHE A 163 14.50 3.29 -16.02
C PHE A 163 14.64 3.49 -14.51
N TYR A 164 13.55 3.35 -13.75
CA TYR A 164 13.58 3.55 -12.30
C TYR A 164 14.23 2.35 -11.61
N LYS A 165 15.17 2.62 -10.70
CA LYS A 165 15.85 1.61 -9.86
C LYS A 165 15.26 1.53 -8.46
N SER A 166 14.49 2.53 -8.04
CA SER A 166 13.86 2.57 -6.73
C SER A 166 12.51 3.30 -6.73
N LEU A 167 11.70 3.06 -5.70
CA LEU A 167 10.45 3.79 -5.49
C LEU A 167 10.70 5.27 -5.18
N GLY A 168 11.83 5.57 -4.52
CA GLY A 168 12.22 6.95 -4.24
C GLY A 168 12.39 7.76 -5.52
N GLU A 169 13.06 7.18 -6.53
CA GLU A 169 13.22 7.82 -7.84
C GLU A 169 11.88 8.09 -8.53
N ILE A 170 10.93 7.14 -8.46
CA ILE A 170 9.58 7.34 -9.00
C ILE A 170 8.90 8.52 -8.31
N TYR A 171 8.92 8.57 -6.98
CA TYR A 171 8.24 9.61 -6.23
C TYR A 171 8.81 10.99 -6.51
N VAL A 172 10.14 11.11 -6.51
CA VAL A 172 10.84 12.38 -6.78
C VAL A 172 10.58 12.85 -8.21
N ASP A 173 10.71 11.98 -9.22
CA ASP A 173 10.50 12.35 -10.63
C ASP A 173 9.06 12.80 -10.88
N LEU A 174 8.07 12.05 -10.37
CA LEU A 174 6.66 12.39 -10.55
C LEU A 174 6.27 13.67 -9.79
N GLU A 175 6.77 13.86 -8.57
CA GLU A 175 6.56 15.08 -7.78
C GLU A 175 7.12 16.30 -8.48
N PHE A 176 8.38 16.22 -8.92
CA PHE A 176 9.05 17.28 -9.65
C PHE A 176 8.32 17.62 -10.96
N HIS A 177 7.98 16.61 -11.76
CA HIS A 177 7.28 16.79 -13.01
C HIS A 177 5.88 17.39 -12.83
N ASN A 178 5.17 17.01 -11.76
CA ASN A 178 3.87 17.59 -11.43
C ASN A 178 4.00 19.06 -11.02
N LYS A 179 5.00 19.40 -10.18
CA LYS A 179 5.28 20.77 -9.76
C LYS A 179 5.62 21.68 -10.95
N PHE A 180 6.55 21.26 -11.80
CA PHE A 180 6.95 22.00 -13.01
C PHE A 180 5.76 22.28 -13.95
N LYS A 181 4.84 21.33 -14.08
CA LYS A 181 3.63 21.51 -14.90
C LYS A 181 2.65 22.51 -14.29
N ASN A 182 2.47 22.47 -12.97
CA ASN A 182 1.57 23.41 -12.31
C ASN A 182 2.11 24.84 -12.40
N GLU A 183 3.42 25.04 -12.24
CA GLU A 183 4.08 26.34 -12.39
C GLU A 183 3.99 26.88 -13.83
N SER A 184 4.16 26.01 -14.84
CA SER A 184 4.00 26.41 -16.24
C SER A 184 2.55 26.71 -16.64
N ASN A 185 1.57 26.19 -15.92
CA ASN A 185 0.16 26.52 -16.10
C ASN A 185 -0.26 27.80 -15.37
N THR A 186 0.33 28.13 -14.22
CA THR A 186 0.05 29.38 -13.49
C THR A 186 0.55 30.63 -14.23
N HIS A 187 1.53 30.49 -15.12
CA HIS A 187 2.05 31.60 -15.94
C HIS A 187 1.38 31.75 -17.32
N LYS A 188 0.43 30.88 -17.69
CA LYS A 188 -0.35 31.05 -18.92
C LYS A 188 -1.53 32.00 -18.66
N ARG A 189 -1.41 33.22 -19.21
CA ARG A 189 -2.48 34.25 -19.30
C ARG A 189 -3.82 33.63 -19.71
N PRO A 190 -4.97 34.22 -19.31
CA PRO A 190 -6.28 33.75 -19.71
C PRO A 190 -6.50 34.02 -21.20
N SER A 191 -6.18 33.07 -22.06
CA SER A 191 -6.61 33.12 -23.45
C SER A 191 -8.05 32.64 -23.52
N SER A 192 -8.97 33.60 -23.55
CA SER A 192 -10.32 33.41 -24.04
C SER A 192 -10.26 32.91 -25.48
N PHE A 193 -10.45 31.62 -25.74
CA PHE A 193 -11.03 31.17 -27.01
C PHE A 193 -11.75 29.84 -26.80
N LYS A 194 -13.03 29.86 -27.17
CA LYS A 194 -13.98 28.76 -27.13
C LYS A 194 -13.42 27.54 -27.86
N SER A 195 -13.45 26.37 -27.22
CA SER A 195 -13.65 25.10 -27.91
C SER A 195 -14.51 24.20 -27.03
N LYS A 196 -15.74 23.96 -27.50
CA LYS A 196 -16.68 23.00 -26.96
C LYS A 196 -16.15 21.58 -27.23
N ASN A 197 -16.34 20.71 -26.24
CA ASN A 197 -16.32 19.25 -26.35
C ASN A 197 -14.96 18.58 -26.55
N PHE A 198 -14.20 18.39 -25.47
CA PHE A 198 -13.47 17.13 -25.26
C PHE A 198 -13.46 16.77 -23.77
N SER A 199 -14.55 16.14 -23.34
CA SER A 199 -14.50 15.18 -22.25
C SER A 199 -13.59 14.04 -22.68
N SER A 200 -12.29 14.13 -22.39
CA SER A 200 -11.43 12.95 -22.38
C SER A 200 -10.61 12.92 -21.11
N ARG A 201 -11.18 12.31 -20.07
CA ARG A 201 -10.41 11.38 -19.25
C ARG A 201 -9.85 10.30 -20.19
N SER A 202 -8.81 10.61 -20.94
CA SER A 202 -8.16 9.65 -21.82
C SER A 202 -7.24 8.80 -20.96
N ASP A 203 -7.82 7.84 -20.24
CA ASP A 203 -7.06 6.71 -19.72
C ASP A 203 -6.25 6.14 -20.88
N ILE A 204 -4.93 6.06 -20.72
CA ILE A 204 -4.04 5.55 -21.77
C ILE A 204 -4.40 4.08 -22.00
N ARG A 205 -5.00 3.79 -23.16
CA ARG A 205 -5.43 2.45 -23.57
C ARG A 205 -4.44 1.82 -24.55
N CYS A 206 -4.23 0.51 -24.40
CA CYS A 206 -3.39 -0.25 -25.30
C CYS A 206 -3.99 -0.29 -26.71
N HIS A 207 -3.22 0.14 -27.72
CA HIS A 207 -3.64 0.14 -29.13
C HIS A 207 -3.98 -1.25 -29.70
N HIS A 208 -3.61 -2.33 -29.03
CA HIS A 208 -3.90 -3.68 -29.49
C HIS A 208 -5.16 -4.29 -28.87
N CYS A 209 -5.37 -4.11 -27.55
CA CYS A 209 -6.47 -4.77 -26.83
C CYS A 209 -7.48 -3.82 -26.17
N ASN A 210 -7.29 -2.51 -26.29
CA ASN A 210 -8.11 -1.44 -25.71
C ASN A 210 -8.26 -1.45 -24.17
N PHE A 211 -7.56 -2.33 -23.47
CA PHE A 211 -7.44 -2.27 -22.01
C PHE A 211 -6.51 -1.11 -21.59
N PRO A 212 -6.80 -0.43 -20.48
CA PRO A 212 -5.93 0.62 -19.95
C PRO A 212 -4.59 0.06 -19.43
N SER A 213 -3.67 0.98 -19.13
CA SER A 213 -2.49 0.77 -18.27
C SER A 213 -1.32 -0.06 -18.84
N HIS A 214 -1.21 -0.27 -20.15
CA HIS A 214 -0.02 -0.88 -20.76
C HIS A 214 0.18 -0.50 -22.25
N LYS A 215 1.43 -0.62 -22.73
CA LYS A 215 1.79 -0.41 -24.16
C LYS A 215 1.64 -1.70 -24.97
N LYS A 216 1.56 -1.59 -26.31
CA LYS A 216 1.45 -2.76 -27.22
C LYS A 216 2.56 -3.80 -26.99
N ALA A 217 3.79 -3.36 -26.75
CA ALA A 217 4.94 -4.24 -26.47
C ALA A 217 4.76 -5.09 -25.20
N GLN A 218 3.97 -4.63 -24.23
CA GLN A 218 3.69 -5.31 -22.96
C GLN A 218 2.32 -5.99 -22.96
N CYS A 219 1.62 -5.97 -24.10
CA CYS A 219 0.27 -6.52 -24.20
C CYS A 219 0.34 -8.04 -24.26
N ARG A 220 -0.06 -8.72 -23.19
CA ARG A 220 -0.11 -10.19 -23.12
C ARG A 220 -0.88 -10.81 -24.29
N ARG A 221 -1.96 -10.17 -24.77
CA ARG A 221 -2.75 -10.66 -25.91
C ARG A 221 -2.01 -10.53 -27.24
N PHE A 222 -1.25 -9.45 -27.42
CA PHE A 222 -0.39 -9.28 -28.60
C PHE A 222 0.74 -10.31 -28.60
N LEU A 223 1.38 -10.50 -27.45
CA LEU A 223 2.45 -11.50 -27.28
C LEU A 223 1.93 -12.93 -27.47
N ALA A 224 0.67 -13.20 -27.15
CA ALA A 224 0.00 -14.48 -27.39
C ALA A 224 -0.51 -14.65 -28.85
N GLY A 225 -0.19 -13.73 -29.77
CA GLY A 225 -0.59 -13.83 -31.18
C GLY A 225 -2.07 -13.61 -31.46
N LEU A 226 -2.83 -13.07 -30.49
CA LEU A 226 -4.27 -12.83 -30.68
C LEU A 226 -4.52 -11.63 -31.62
N PRO A 227 -5.64 -11.61 -32.36
CA PRO A 227 -5.94 -10.53 -33.28
C PRO A 227 -6.24 -9.21 -32.53
N LYS A 228 -5.92 -8.09 -33.18
CA LYS A 228 -6.26 -6.74 -32.70
C LYS A 228 -7.79 -6.59 -32.67
N LYS A 229 -8.36 -6.39 -31.49
CA LYS A 229 -9.79 -6.09 -31.29
C LYS A 229 -10.01 -5.37 -29.96
N ASP A 230 -11.20 -4.79 -29.80
CA ASP A 230 -11.61 -4.28 -28.49
C ASP A 230 -12.09 -5.43 -27.62
N TYR A 231 -11.27 -5.81 -26.64
CA TYR A 231 -11.59 -6.89 -25.69
C TYR A 231 -12.40 -6.40 -24.48
N THR A 232 -12.71 -5.11 -24.40
CA THR A 232 -13.52 -4.54 -23.30
C THR A 232 -15.02 -4.64 -23.56
N ILE A 233 -15.43 -4.92 -24.80
CA ILE A 233 -16.82 -5.07 -25.20
C ILE A 233 -17.25 -6.53 -24.96
N LYS A 234 -18.17 -6.76 -24.01
CA LYS A 234 -18.89 -8.04 -23.91
C LYS A 234 -19.79 -8.17 -25.14
N LYS A 235 -19.51 -9.11 -26.04
CA LYS A 235 -20.43 -9.43 -27.14
C LYS A 235 -21.78 -9.86 -26.54
N LYS A 236 -22.86 -9.14 -26.86
CA LYS A 236 -24.21 -9.72 -26.77
C LYS A 236 -24.22 -10.94 -27.69
N SER A 237 -24.60 -12.10 -27.17
CA SER A 237 -24.82 -13.30 -27.96
C SER A 237 -25.89 -12.99 -29.01
N ILE A 238 -25.48 -12.95 -30.28
CA ILE A 238 -26.42 -13.00 -31.39
C ILE A 238 -26.91 -14.45 -31.42
N LYS A 239 -28.21 -14.64 -31.15
CA LYS A 239 -28.89 -15.92 -31.39
C LYS A 239 -28.72 -16.26 -32.87
N SER A 240 -28.35 -17.52 -33.08
CA SER A 240 -28.28 -18.21 -34.36
C SER A 240 -29.48 -17.94 -35.26
N GLU A 241 -29.24 -17.59 -36.51
CA GLU A 241 -30.06 -18.05 -37.62
C GLU A 241 -29.13 -18.70 -38.65
N GLN A 242 -29.33 -20.00 -38.81
CA GLN A 242 -28.74 -20.84 -39.83
C GLN A 242 -29.34 -20.40 -41.18
N THR A 243 -28.50 -20.04 -42.13
CA THR A 243 -28.84 -20.20 -43.56
C THR A 243 -28.04 -21.39 -44.07
N PHE A 244 -28.75 -22.51 -44.21
CA PHE A 244 -28.33 -23.67 -44.99
C PHE A 244 -28.31 -23.26 -46.47
N ASP A 245 -27.12 -23.16 -47.07
CA ASP A 245 -27.01 -23.18 -48.53
C ASP A 245 -27.10 -24.64 -48.98
N PHE A 246 -28.29 -24.99 -49.48
CA PHE A 246 -28.53 -26.21 -50.22
C PHE A 246 -27.83 -26.13 -51.58
N MET A 247 -27.01 -27.13 -51.87
CA MET A 247 -26.62 -27.48 -53.23
C MET A 247 -27.87 -27.64 -54.11
N ASN A 248 -27.86 -27.05 -55.30
CA ASN A 248 -28.75 -27.49 -56.37
C ASN A 248 -27.93 -27.67 -57.65
N VAL A 249 -27.63 -28.93 -57.93
CA VAL A 249 -27.23 -29.46 -59.24
C VAL A 249 -28.52 -29.66 -60.03
N ASN A 250 -28.59 -29.14 -61.26
CA ASN A 250 -29.05 -29.93 -62.42
C ASN A 250 -28.99 -29.13 -63.75
N ASN A 251 -28.24 -29.75 -64.68
CA ASN A 251 -28.48 -29.94 -66.11
C ASN A 251 -28.91 -28.78 -67.02
N SER A 252 -28.02 -28.44 -67.94
CA SER A 252 -28.24 -28.57 -69.39
C SER A 252 -26.92 -28.91 -70.08
#